data_AF-A0A9E3B9X3-F1
#
_entry.id   AF-A0A9E3B9X3-F1
#
_cell.length_a   1.000
_cell.length_b   1.000
_cell.length_c   1.000
_cell.angle_alpha   90.00
_cell.angle_beta   90.00
_cell.angle_gamma   90.00
#
_symmetry.space_group_name_H-M   'P 1'
#
loop_
_entity.id
_entity.type
_entity.pdbx_description
1 polymer ?
#
loop_
_entity_poly.entity_id
_entity_poly.type
_entity_poly.pdbx_seq_one_letter_code
_entity_poly.pdbx_strand_id
1 'polypeptide(L)'
;MSRLIFETRRRLPPPATRKGTISIEAPPELPRVVPPSLLRRALPVLIVILIVGMIIAMVATGMRLISPQTLFFPFVLLLAATALYRGTDNKTRTEEVDAERADYLRYLSVVRDNIRTQAAQQRAAAEWSHPDPQDLAALPGSRRQWERDPQDPDFLVVRAGRHCAALNAALRVNDTADEIDLEPVSHSALRSLLDTQRTVRDVPTGIDLAKVSRITVLGDAGEVRAAVRSWIAQAVTWHDPTVLGIALAASDLEGPQWSWLKWLPHVDIPGELDGVGPARYLSTKPDELAALLDPALADRPAFTGGPADAARHLLIIIDDPDYDLKASPLAAGRAGVTVVHRSGSAPHREQYSDPERPILRIADGAIDRWETGGWQRYIDTADQLGADNTGHLARRLSRWDSNPSHSGLQSAATRGASFTTLLGIPDASRLDVPTLWAPRHRDDELRVPIGVTATGEPLIFDLKDEAEGGMGPHGLMIGMTGAGKSQTLMSILLSLLTTHSAERLIVIYADFKGEAGADIFRNFPQVVAVISNMAEKRSLADRFADTLRGEVARREIMLREAGRQVQGSAFNSVTEYENARESGAAGASDLPPIPTLFVVADEFTLMLADHP
;
A
#
# COMPACT_ATOMS: atom_id res chain seq x y z
N MET A 1 14.68 -16.53 18.86
CA MET A 1 14.73 -15.06 19.02
C MET A 1 13.29 -14.56 19.22
N SER A 2 12.99 -13.74 20.23
CA SER A 2 11.64 -13.15 20.40
C SER A 2 11.51 -11.94 19.48
N ARG A 3 10.43 -11.84 18.71
CA ARG A 3 10.11 -10.67 17.89
C ARG A 3 9.02 -9.83 18.57
N LEU A 4 8.96 -8.55 18.22
CA LEU A 4 7.89 -7.61 18.60
C LEU A 4 6.80 -7.66 17.55
N ILE A 5 5.54 -7.58 17.98
CA ILE A 5 4.41 -7.51 17.04
C ILE A 5 4.38 -6.12 16.41
N PHE A 6 4.35 -6.07 15.08
CA PHE A 6 4.15 -4.85 14.31
C PHE A 6 2.66 -4.68 14.01
N GLU A 7 2.10 -3.55 14.44
CA GLU A 7 0.73 -3.17 14.08
C GLU A 7 0.73 -2.41 12.77
N THR A 8 0.02 -2.94 11.78
CA THR A 8 -0.19 -2.26 10.49
C THR A 8 -0.91 -0.94 10.71
N ARG A 9 -0.27 0.17 10.32
CA ARG A 9 -0.85 1.52 10.40
C ARG A 9 -1.15 2.04 9.01
N ARG A 10 -2.16 2.91 8.91
CA ARG A 10 -2.47 3.57 7.65
C ARG A 10 -1.24 4.27 7.07
N ARG A 11 -0.94 3.94 5.80
CA ARG A 11 0.15 4.51 4.99
C ARG A 11 0.11 6.04 4.97
N LEU A 12 1.28 6.67 5.02
CA LEU A 12 1.40 8.11 4.85
C LEU A 12 1.22 8.48 3.37
N PRO A 13 0.44 9.53 3.05
CA PRO A 13 0.23 9.92 1.66
C PRO A 13 1.56 10.35 1.03
N PRO A 14 1.92 9.84 -0.16
CA PRO A 14 3.10 10.30 -0.87
C PRO A 14 2.91 11.76 -1.35
N PRO A 15 4.01 12.45 -1.70
CA PRO A 15 3.94 13.77 -2.33
C PRO A 15 3.00 13.77 -3.54
N ALA A 16 2.10 14.75 -3.61
CA ALA A 16 1.10 14.81 -4.66
C ALA A 16 1.75 15.05 -6.04
N THR A 17 1.47 14.16 -6.99
CA THR A 17 1.85 14.33 -8.40
C THR A 17 0.64 14.73 -9.23
N ARG A 18 0.78 15.73 -10.10
CA ARG A 18 -0.28 16.12 -11.04
C ARG A 18 -0.19 15.27 -12.31
N LYS A 19 -1.22 14.47 -12.60
CA LYS A 19 -1.35 13.69 -13.85
C LYS A 19 -2.23 14.43 -14.86
N GLY A 20 -1.85 15.66 -15.19
CA GLY A 20 -2.60 16.53 -16.09
C GLY A 20 -2.08 16.50 -17.53
N THR A 21 -2.86 17.08 -18.45
CA THR A 21 -2.36 17.41 -19.79
C THR A 21 -1.90 18.87 -19.78
N ILE A 22 -0.69 19.14 -20.24
CA ILE A 22 -0.21 20.50 -20.50
C ILE A 22 -0.46 20.77 -21.98
N SER A 23 -1.38 21.69 -22.26
CA SER A 23 -1.64 22.18 -23.61
C SER A 23 -0.67 23.32 -23.92
N ILE A 24 -0.01 23.22 -25.06
CA ILE A 24 0.96 24.19 -25.57
C ILE A 24 0.38 24.80 -26.85
N GLU A 25 0.38 26.13 -26.94
CA GLU A 25 -0.04 26.85 -28.12
C GLU A 25 0.95 26.63 -29.28
N ALA A 26 0.42 26.50 -30.50
CA ALA A 26 1.23 26.36 -31.69
C ALA A 26 2.10 27.62 -31.91
N PRO A 27 3.27 27.49 -32.56
CA PRO A 27 4.08 28.64 -32.96
C PRO A 27 3.28 29.58 -33.87
N PRO A 28 3.61 30.88 -33.91
CA PRO A 28 2.99 31.81 -34.85
C PRO A 28 3.26 31.39 -36.30
N GLU A 29 2.28 31.66 -37.18
CA GLU A 29 2.43 31.45 -38.62
C GLU A 29 3.33 32.53 -39.22
N LEU A 30 4.14 32.13 -40.19
CA LEU A 30 4.95 33.06 -40.97
C LEU A 30 4.01 33.90 -41.85
N PRO A 31 4.01 35.24 -41.71
CA PRO A 31 3.16 36.07 -42.55
C PRO A 31 3.54 35.86 -44.02
N ARG A 32 2.58 35.37 -44.82
CA ARG A 32 2.80 35.10 -46.25
C ARG A 32 3.29 36.36 -46.95
N VAL A 33 4.53 36.32 -47.43
CA VAL A 33 5.13 37.43 -48.17
C VAL A 33 4.45 37.51 -49.53
N VAL A 34 3.39 38.32 -49.64
CA VAL A 34 2.81 38.65 -50.94
C VAL A 34 3.84 39.54 -51.65
N PRO A 35 4.50 39.06 -52.73
CA PRO A 35 5.43 39.90 -53.46
C PRO A 35 4.66 41.15 -53.92
N PRO A 36 5.24 42.36 -53.78
CA PRO A 36 4.57 43.55 -54.25
C PRO A 36 4.26 43.37 -55.73
N SER A 37 3.00 43.56 -56.11
CA SER A 37 2.55 43.36 -57.49
C SER A 37 3.46 44.10 -58.46
N LEU A 38 3.69 43.54 -59.66
CA LEU A 38 4.51 44.19 -60.69
C LEU A 38 4.05 45.63 -60.94
N LEU A 39 2.74 45.90 -60.82
CA LEU A 39 2.15 47.24 -60.84
C LEU A 39 2.71 48.15 -59.73
N ARG A 40 2.78 47.69 -58.48
CA ARG A 40 3.36 48.45 -57.35
C ARG A 40 4.86 48.71 -57.50
N ARG A 41 5.62 47.80 -58.14
CA ARG A 41 7.04 48.00 -58.45
C ARG A 41 7.26 48.94 -59.64
N ALA A 42 6.36 48.91 -60.63
CA ALA A 42 6.44 49.75 -61.82
C ALA A 42 5.89 51.16 -61.59
N LEU A 43 4.98 51.36 -60.62
CA LEU A 43 4.33 52.65 -60.35
C LEU A 43 5.32 53.82 -60.13
N PRO A 44 6.40 53.70 -59.33
CA PRO A 44 7.36 54.79 -59.15
C PRO A 44 8.14 55.09 -60.43
N VAL A 45 8.53 54.06 -61.19
CA VAL A 45 9.24 54.20 -62.47
C VAL A 45 8.33 54.84 -63.51
N LEU A 46 7.06 54.45 -63.57
CA LEU A 46 6.03 55.04 -64.42
C LEU A 46 5.81 56.52 -64.07
N ILE A 47 5.72 56.87 -62.79
CA ILE A 47 5.60 58.26 -62.31
C ILE A 47 6.83 59.08 -62.73
N VAL A 48 8.05 58.54 -62.58
CA VAL A 48 9.28 59.22 -63.02
C VAL A 48 9.31 59.40 -64.53
N ILE A 49 8.92 58.38 -65.32
CA ILE A 49 8.82 58.47 -66.79
C ILE A 49 7.77 59.52 -67.18
N LEU A 50 6.63 59.59 -66.50
CA LEU A 50 5.59 60.58 -66.73
C LEU A 50 6.08 62.01 -66.43
N ILE A 51 6.81 62.19 -65.32
CA ILE A 51 7.41 63.48 -64.95
C ILE A 51 8.46 63.92 -66.00
N VAL A 52 9.36 63.01 -66.39
CA VAL A 52 10.40 63.30 -67.40
C VAL A 52 9.76 63.57 -68.77
N GLY A 53 8.75 62.80 -69.16
CA GLY A 53 8.00 63.01 -70.40
C GLY A 53 7.26 64.35 -70.43
N MET A 54 6.66 64.76 -69.31
CA MET A 54 6.01 66.06 -69.16
C MET A 54 7.02 67.22 -69.25
N ILE A 55 8.21 67.08 -68.64
CA ILE A 55 9.29 68.07 -68.75
C ILE A 55 9.76 68.21 -70.20
N ILE A 56 9.98 67.09 -70.91
CA ILE A 56 10.40 67.10 -72.32
C ILE A 56 9.32 67.72 -73.22
N ALA A 57 8.05 67.34 -73.04
CA ALA A 57 6.93 67.93 -73.78
C ALA A 57 6.78 69.44 -73.54
N MET A 58 7.01 69.90 -72.30
CA MET A 58 6.97 71.32 -71.98
C MET A 58 8.10 72.10 -72.68
N VAL A 59 9.29 71.50 -72.81
CA VAL A 59 10.43 72.08 -73.54
C VAL A 59 10.20 72.06 -75.06
N ALA A 60 9.61 70.98 -75.60
CA ALA A 60 9.36 70.83 -77.04
C ALA A 60 8.23 71.72 -77.57
N THR A 61 7.18 71.97 -76.77
CA THR A 61 6.03 72.81 -77.15
C THR A 61 6.32 74.32 -77.06
N GLY A 62 7.53 74.73 -76.64
CA GLY A 62 7.98 76.13 -76.74
C GLY A 62 7.30 77.13 -75.80
N MET A 63 6.62 76.68 -74.74
CA MET A 63 6.00 77.55 -73.73
C MET A 63 7.07 78.15 -72.80
N ARG A 64 7.48 79.39 -73.07
CA ARG A 64 8.50 80.14 -72.30
C ARG A 64 7.96 80.90 -71.08
N LEU A 65 6.68 80.77 -70.74
CA LEU A 65 6.09 81.35 -69.53
C LEU A 65 5.97 80.27 -68.45
N ILE A 66 7.03 80.14 -67.66
CA ILE A 66 7.07 79.27 -66.49
C ILE A 66 6.23 79.95 -65.39
N SER A 67 4.97 79.56 -65.23
CA SER A 67 4.23 79.95 -64.03
C SER A 67 4.76 79.10 -62.85
N PRO A 68 5.05 79.68 -61.67
CA PRO A 68 5.49 78.91 -60.50
C PRO A 68 4.51 77.80 -60.08
N GLN A 69 3.27 77.89 -60.57
CA GLN A 69 2.15 76.99 -60.28
C GLN A 69 2.26 75.68 -61.08
N THR A 70 2.77 75.70 -62.32
CA THR A 70 2.92 74.51 -63.18
C THR A 70 4.12 73.64 -62.79
N LEU A 71 5.17 74.22 -62.21
CA LEU A 71 6.32 73.47 -61.66
C LEU A 71 6.04 72.85 -60.28
N PHE A 72 5.01 73.31 -59.57
CA PHE A 72 4.67 72.81 -58.24
C PHE A 72 4.09 71.38 -58.27
N PHE A 73 3.30 71.06 -59.29
CA PHE A 73 2.64 69.75 -59.43
C PHE A 73 3.62 68.56 -59.55
N PRO A 74 4.64 68.56 -60.44
CA PRO A 74 5.62 67.48 -60.49
C PRO A 74 6.48 67.38 -59.22
N PHE A 75 6.73 68.50 -58.54
CA PHE A 75 7.49 68.51 -57.29
C PHE A 75 6.72 67.85 -56.12
N VAL A 76 5.43 68.17 -55.97
CA VAL A 76 4.56 67.51 -54.96
C VAL A 76 4.37 66.03 -55.28
N LEU A 77 4.23 65.66 -56.55
CA LEU A 77 4.13 64.27 -56.97
C LEU A 77 5.41 63.48 -56.67
N LEU A 78 6.58 64.09 -56.89
CA LEU A 78 7.88 63.51 -56.53
C LEU A 78 8.02 63.34 -55.00
N LEU A 79 7.60 64.35 -54.22
CA LEU A 79 7.63 64.29 -52.76
C LEU A 79 6.68 63.18 -52.24
N ALA A 80 5.47 63.09 -52.78
CA ALA A 80 4.51 62.04 -52.45
C ALA A 80 5.03 60.64 -52.81
N ALA A 81 5.67 60.48 -53.97
CA ALA A 81 6.30 59.22 -54.38
C ALA A 81 7.45 58.83 -53.44
N THR A 82 8.30 59.78 -53.02
CA THR A 82 9.36 59.51 -52.03
C THR A 82 8.83 59.20 -50.64
N ALA A 83 7.70 59.80 -50.22
CA ALA A 83 7.04 59.51 -48.96
C ALA A 83 6.40 58.11 -48.94
N LEU A 84 5.75 57.70 -50.03
CA LEU A 84 5.23 56.33 -50.21
C LEU A 84 6.35 55.29 -50.25
N TYR A 85 7.47 55.58 -50.91
CA TYR A 85 8.61 54.67 -50.98
C TYR A 85 9.32 54.51 -49.62
N ARG A 86 9.42 55.58 -48.81
CA ARG A 86 9.93 55.50 -47.43
C ARG A 86 8.91 54.90 -46.44
N GLY A 87 7.62 55.12 -46.65
CA GLY A 87 6.54 54.59 -45.79
C GLY A 87 6.22 53.11 -46.03
N THR A 88 6.80 52.49 -47.07
CA THR A 88 6.73 51.04 -47.30
C THR A 88 7.90 50.37 -46.59
N ASP A 89 7.98 50.56 -45.28
CA ASP A 89 9.14 50.15 -44.49
C ASP A 89 9.05 48.64 -44.22
N ASN A 90 9.91 47.86 -44.88
CA ASN A 90 10.08 46.44 -44.53
C ASN A 90 10.56 46.26 -43.08
N LYS A 91 11.08 47.32 -42.43
CA LYS A 91 11.54 47.30 -41.03
C LYS A 91 10.44 47.14 -40.00
N THR A 92 9.27 47.75 -40.19
CA THR A 92 8.17 47.65 -39.22
C THR A 92 7.62 46.21 -39.16
N ARG A 93 7.63 45.50 -40.29
CA ARG A 93 7.20 44.09 -40.36
C ARG A 93 8.21 43.12 -39.74
N THR A 94 9.51 43.41 -39.82
CA THR A 94 10.52 42.60 -39.13
C THR A 94 10.46 42.80 -37.62
N GLU A 95 10.20 44.03 -37.16
CA GLU A 95 10.02 44.34 -35.75
C GLU A 95 8.76 43.67 -35.16
N GLU A 96 7.66 43.62 -35.92
CA GLU A 96 6.44 42.89 -35.52
C GLU A 96 6.71 41.38 -35.35
N VAL A 97 7.36 40.73 -36.33
CA VAL A 97 7.70 39.30 -36.24
C VAL A 97 8.70 39.02 -35.10
N ASP A 98 9.67 39.91 -34.88
CA ASP A 98 10.62 39.77 -33.77
C ASP A 98 9.93 39.94 -32.40
N ALA A 99 8.94 40.83 -32.30
CA ALA A 99 8.12 40.98 -31.09
C ALA A 99 7.26 39.74 -30.82
N GLU A 100 6.56 39.22 -31.82
CA GLU A 100 5.78 37.98 -31.71
C GLU A 100 6.66 36.79 -31.32
N ARG A 101 7.85 36.67 -31.92
CA ARG A 101 8.84 35.65 -31.53
C ARG A 101 9.26 35.82 -30.08
N ALA A 102 9.56 37.04 -29.64
CA ALA A 102 9.98 37.30 -28.27
C ALA A 102 8.87 36.94 -27.25
N ASP A 103 7.62 37.23 -27.58
CA ASP A 103 6.47 36.89 -26.74
C ASP A 103 6.23 35.38 -26.68
N TYR A 104 6.31 34.67 -27.83
CA TYR A 104 6.20 33.22 -27.86
C TYR A 104 7.33 32.52 -27.11
N LEU A 105 8.58 32.98 -27.25
CA LEU A 105 9.71 32.44 -26.48
C LEU A 105 9.57 32.70 -24.98
N ARG A 106 9.01 33.84 -24.57
CA ARG A 106 8.68 34.13 -23.16
C ARG A 106 7.61 33.17 -22.65
N TYR A 107 6.56 32.94 -23.43
CA TYR A 107 5.54 31.94 -23.14
C TYR A 107 6.14 30.52 -22.99
N LEU A 108 6.97 30.08 -23.95
CA LEU A 108 7.65 28.78 -23.87
C LEU A 108 8.56 28.65 -22.64
N SER A 109 9.18 29.74 -22.18
CA SER A 109 9.95 29.74 -20.93
C SER A 109 9.06 29.45 -19.72
N VAL A 110 7.90 30.09 -19.61
CA VAL A 110 6.94 29.86 -18.52
C VAL A 110 6.40 28.43 -18.57
N VAL A 111 6.07 27.92 -19.76
CA VAL A 111 5.64 26.53 -19.96
C VAL A 111 6.74 25.56 -19.53
N ARG A 112 8.01 25.82 -19.91
CA ARG A 112 9.16 25.01 -19.51
C ARG A 112 9.32 24.95 -18.00
N ASP A 113 9.17 26.06 -17.29
CA ASP A 113 9.30 26.09 -15.83
C ASP A 113 8.15 25.34 -15.14
N ASN A 114 6.94 25.40 -15.70
CA ASN A 114 5.82 24.57 -15.25
C ASN A 114 6.10 23.07 -15.46
N ILE A 115 6.61 22.68 -16.63
CA ILE A 115 6.99 21.28 -16.92
C ILE A 115 8.07 20.81 -15.95
N ARG A 116 9.11 21.62 -15.73
CA ARG A 116 10.18 21.30 -14.76
C ARG A 116 9.67 21.14 -13.34
N THR A 117 8.70 21.96 -12.94
CA THR A 117 8.05 21.84 -11.63
C THR A 117 7.30 20.50 -11.51
N GLN A 118 6.58 20.08 -12.54
CA GLN A 118 5.89 18.78 -12.56
C GLN A 118 6.87 17.60 -12.61
N ALA A 119 7.96 17.72 -13.37
CA ALA A 119 9.03 16.74 -13.41
C ALA A 119 9.70 16.57 -12.03
N ALA A 120 9.95 17.68 -11.31
CA ALA A 120 10.48 17.65 -9.96
C ALA A 120 9.51 17.01 -8.96
N GLN A 121 8.21 17.29 -9.07
CA GLN A 121 7.17 16.64 -8.26
C GLN A 121 7.10 15.13 -8.52
N GLN A 122 7.18 14.72 -9.80
CA GLN A 122 7.24 13.30 -10.18
C GLN A 122 8.48 12.62 -9.59
N ARG A 123 9.66 13.24 -9.69
CA ARG A 123 10.90 12.69 -9.11
C ARG A 123 10.79 12.59 -7.59
N ALA A 124 10.32 13.64 -6.90
CA ALA A 124 10.17 13.63 -5.45
C ALA A 124 9.20 12.54 -4.96
N ALA A 125 8.11 12.28 -5.70
CA ALA A 125 7.21 11.18 -5.39
C ALA A 125 7.86 9.82 -5.62
N ALA A 126 8.63 9.65 -6.71
CA ALA A 126 9.38 8.43 -6.97
C ALA A 126 10.46 8.17 -5.91
N GLU A 127 11.20 9.21 -5.46
CA GLU A 127 12.18 9.12 -4.38
C GLU A 127 11.54 8.83 -3.02
N TRP A 128 10.35 9.37 -2.76
CA TRP A 128 9.59 9.05 -1.55
C TRP A 128 9.23 7.57 -1.47
N SER A 129 8.70 7.01 -2.56
CA SER A 129 8.35 5.59 -2.65
C SER A 129 9.59 4.70 -2.73
N HIS A 130 10.63 5.12 -3.45
CA HIS A 130 11.84 4.34 -3.74
C HIS A 130 13.10 5.13 -3.34
N PRO A 131 13.38 5.27 -2.03
CA PRO A 131 14.58 5.95 -1.55
C PRO A 131 15.85 5.17 -1.91
N ASP A 132 17.00 5.80 -1.68
CA ASP A 132 18.29 5.16 -1.93
C ASP A 132 18.48 3.92 -1.05
N PRO A 133 19.03 2.81 -1.57
CA PRO A 133 19.28 1.60 -0.77
C PRO A 133 20.07 1.85 0.52
N GLN A 134 20.92 2.87 0.54
CA GLN A 134 21.70 3.24 1.73
C GLN A 134 20.81 3.80 2.87
N ASP A 135 19.70 4.45 2.53
CA ASP A 135 18.78 5.07 3.49
C ASP A 135 17.78 4.07 4.09
N LEU A 136 17.66 2.88 3.49
CA LEU A 136 16.71 1.84 3.94
C LEU A 136 16.95 1.41 5.39
N ALA A 137 18.20 1.47 5.86
CA ALA A 137 18.56 1.12 7.23
C ALA A 137 17.83 1.97 8.29
N ALA A 138 17.36 3.18 7.95
CA ALA A 138 16.63 4.05 8.87
C ALA A 138 15.15 3.70 9.03
N LEU A 139 14.56 2.97 8.08
CA LEU A 139 13.12 2.71 8.01
C LEU A 139 12.60 1.71 9.05
N PRO A 140 13.29 0.60 9.38
CA PRO A 140 12.79 -0.36 10.36
C PRO A 140 12.58 0.27 11.74
N GLY A 141 11.39 0.08 12.32
CA GLY A 141 10.93 0.70 13.56
C GLY A 141 10.27 2.07 13.39
N SER A 142 10.20 2.60 12.17
CA SER A 142 9.41 3.80 11.86
C SER A 142 7.98 3.41 11.47
N ARG A 143 7.09 4.41 11.37
CA ARG A 143 5.72 4.23 10.85
C ARG A 143 5.69 3.80 9.37
N ARG A 144 6.79 3.98 8.64
CA ARG A 144 6.90 3.68 7.20
C ARG A 144 7.40 2.26 6.92
N GLN A 145 7.74 1.48 7.95
CA GLN A 145 8.01 0.05 7.77
C GLN A 145 6.74 -0.64 7.26
N TRP A 146 6.87 -1.50 6.25
CA TRP A 146 5.76 -2.29 5.70
C TRP A 146 4.52 -1.48 5.31
N GLU A 147 4.72 -0.31 4.69
CA GLU A 147 3.63 0.61 4.37
C GLU A 147 2.87 0.30 3.06
N ARG A 148 3.35 -0.65 2.23
CA ARG A 148 2.79 -0.90 0.89
C ARG A 148 1.78 -2.03 0.89
N ASP A 149 0.56 -1.70 0.46
CA ASP A 149 -0.55 -2.65 0.36
C ASP A 149 -0.78 -3.12 -1.09
N PRO A 150 -1.40 -4.30 -1.32
CA PRO A 150 -1.70 -4.82 -2.66
C PRO A 150 -2.51 -3.89 -3.58
N GLN A 151 -3.20 -2.90 -3.00
CA GLN A 151 -4.00 -1.92 -3.74
C GLN A 151 -3.18 -0.72 -4.23
N ASP A 152 -1.96 -0.55 -3.71
CA ASP A 152 -1.11 0.57 -4.05
C ASP A 152 -0.40 0.36 -5.40
N PRO A 153 -0.18 1.44 -6.19
CA PRO A 153 0.45 1.33 -7.50
C PRO A 153 1.95 0.98 -7.45
N ASP A 154 2.60 1.12 -6.30
CA ASP A 154 4.01 0.77 -6.06
C ASP A 154 4.18 -0.55 -5.28
N PHE A 155 3.09 -1.31 -5.12
CA PHE A 155 3.13 -2.66 -4.56
C PHE A 155 4.00 -3.59 -5.41
N LEU A 156 4.90 -4.34 -4.76
CA LEU A 156 5.87 -5.25 -5.38
C LEU A 156 6.77 -4.60 -6.46
N VAL A 157 6.85 -3.27 -6.50
CA VAL A 157 7.79 -2.54 -7.35
C VAL A 157 9.10 -2.33 -6.61
N VAL A 158 10.16 -2.97 -7.10
CA VAL A 158 11.46 -2.99 -6.45
C VAL A 158 12.43 -2.08 -7.18
N ARG A 159 12.99 -1.09 -6.49
CA ARG A 159 13.95 -0.15 -7.09
C ARG A 159 15.20 -0.90 -7.55
N ALA A 160 15.59 -0.69 -8.80
CA ALA A 160 16.78 -1.32 -9.38
C ALA A 160 17.86 -0.30 -9.75
N GLY A 161 17.53 0.99 -9.79
CA GLY A 161 18.49 2.07 -9.98
C GLY A 161 17.82 3.36 -10.43
N ARG A 162 18.60 4.25 -11.05
CA ARG A 162 18.12 5.51 -11.63
C ARG A 162 18.22 5.47 -13.15
N HIS A 163 17.17 5.95 -13.82
CA HIS A 163 17.10 6.02 -15.28
C HIS A 163 16.25 7.21 -15.73
N CYS A 164 16.19 7.44 -17.04
CA CYS A 164 15.25 8.38 -17.63
C CYS A 164 13.84 7.77 -17.68
N ALA A 165 12.87 8.44 -17.08
CA ALA A 165 11.46 8.05 -17.13
C ALA A 165 10.65 9.02 -18.01
N ALA A 166 9.57 8.56 -18.62
CA ALA A 166 8.64 9.46 -19.30
C ALA A 166 7.97 10.40 -18.30
N LEU A 167 7.73 11.65 -18.71
CA LEU A 167 6.95 12.59 -17.92
C LEU A 167 5.51 12.10 -17.80
N ASN A 168 4.97 12.03 -16.58
CA ASN A 168 3.59 11.58 -16.33
C ASN A 168 2.53 12.54 -16.89
N ALA A 169 2.88 13.81 -17.07
CA ALA A 169 2.02 14.81 -17.68
C ALA A 169 2.15 14.76 -19.21
N ALA A 170 1.02 14.61 -19.90
CA ALA A 170 1.00 14.59 -21.35
C ALA A 170 1.21 15.99 -21.90
N LEU A 171 2.27 16.19 -22.70
CA LEU A 171 2.50 17.43 -23.44
C LEU A 171 1.76 17.35 -24.78
N ARG A 172 0.74 18.18 -24.97
CA ARG A 172 -0.03 18.26 -26.21
C ARG A 172 0.11 19.64 -26.83
N VAL A 173 0.43 19.67 -28.12
CA VAL A 173 0.42 20.90 -28.92
C VAL A 173 -0.95 21.01 -29.58
N ASN A 174 -1.57 22.17 -29.50
CA ASN A 174 -2.82 22.44 -30.21
C ASN A 174 -2.48 22.80 -31.67
N ASP A 175 -2.22 21.80 -32.50
CA ASP A 175 -1.91 22.03 -33.92
C ASP A 175 -3.18 22.39 -34.70
N THR A 176 -3.17 23.60 -35.27
CA THR A 176 -4.23 24.10 -36.16
C THR A 176 -3.71 24.48 -37.55
N ALA A 177 -2.40 24.51 -37.76
CA ALA A 177 -1.75 25.00 -38.97
C ALA A 177 -0.88 23.92 -39.64
N ASP A 178 -0.70 24.02 -40.96
CA ASP A 178 0.22 23.15 -41.70
C ASP A 178 1.68 23.46 -41.29
N GLU A 179 2.47 22.43 -40.99
CA GLU A 179 3.83 22.55 -40.41
C GLU A 179 4.81 23.40 -41.24
N ILE A 180 4.52 23.59 -42.53
CA ILE A 180 5.34 24.34 -43.50
C ILE A 180 5.23 25.87 -43.29
N ASP A 181 4.11 26.36 -42.75
CA ASP A 181 3.82 27.79 -42.65
C ASP A 181 4.22 28.39 -41.28
N LEU A 182 4.94 27.66 -40.41
CA LEU A 182 5.29 28.12 -39.06
C LEU A 182 6.59 28.95 -39.01
N GLU A 183 6.70 29.87 -38.04
CA GLU A 183 7.92 30.63 -37.80
C GLU A 183 9.08 29.71 -37.34
N PRO A 184 10.23 29.70 -38.04
CA PRO A 184 11.23 28.65 -37.89
C PRO A 184 11.93 28.62 -36.52
N VAL A 185 12.16 29.79 -35.89
CA VAL A 185 12.85 29.85 -34.59
C VAL A 185 11.94 29.33 -33.47
N SER A 186 10.69 29.77 -33.47
CA SER A 186 9.64 29.40 -32.52
C SER A 186 9.30 27.92 -32.65
N HIS A 187 9.17 27.42 -33.89
CA HIS A 187 8.99 26.01 -34.17
C HIS A 187 10.17 25.16 -33.70
N SER A 188 11.42 25.57 -34.02
CA SER A 188 12.62 24.87 -33.55
C SER A 188 12.73 24.86 -32.02
N ALA A 189 12.37 25.96 -31.35
CA ALA A 189 12.39 26.07 -29.90
C ALA A 189 11.33 25.15 -29.25
N LEU A 190 10.13 25.07 -29.83
CA LEU A 190 9.07 24.16 -29.40
C LEU A 190 9.52 22.69 -29.56
N ARG A 191 10.06 22.31 -30.72
CA ARG A 191 10.57 20.95 -30.97
C ARG A 191 11.67 20.57 -29.97
N SER A 192 12.66 21.44 -29.77
CA SER A 192 13.73 21.24 -28.78
C SER A 192 13.20 21.08 -27.36
N LEU A 193 12.18 21.87 -26.97
CA LEU A 193 11.52 21.75 -25.68
C LEU A 193 10.83 20.38 -25.54
N LEU A 194 10.06 19.95 -26.54
CA LEU A 194 9.36 18.66 -26.51
C LEU A 194 10.35 17.49 -26.43
N ASP A 195 11.39 17.49 -27.25
CA ASP A 195 12.37 16.39 -27.26
C ASP A 195 13.12 16.29 -25.93
N THR A 196 13.44 17.42 -25.30
CA THR A 196 14.19 17.45 -24.05
C THR A 196 13.31 17.21 -22.81
N GLN A 197 12.11 17.78 -22.77
CA GLN A 197 11.27 17.82 -21.55
C GLN A 197 10.23 16.69 -21.48
N ARG A 198 10.10 15.85 -22.52
CA ARG A 198 9.26 14.63 -22.46
C ARG A 198 9.79 13.58 -21.51
N THR A 199 11.08 13.64 -21.16
CA THR A 199 11.73 12.68 -20.26
C THR A 199 12.24 13.38 -19.01
N VAL A 200 12.03 12.74 -17.85
CA VAL A 200 12.58 13.15 -16.57
C VAL A 200 13.81 12.28 -16.31
N ARG A 201 14.97 12.92 -16.18
CA ARG A 201 16.24 12.22 -15.95
C ARG A 201 16.36 11.74 -14.50
N ASP A 202 17.24 10.77 -14.25
CA ASP A 202 17.67 10.38 -12.90
C ASP A 202 16.49 10.10 -11.92
N VAL A 203 15.48 9.38 -12.41
CA VAL A 203 14.31 8.99 -11.62
C VAL A 203 14.54 7.57 -11.10
N PRO A 204 14.30 7.31 -9.80
CA PRO A 204 14.27 5.95 -9.27
C PRO A 204 13.31 5.09 -10.08
N THR A 205 13.87 4.08 -10.74
CA THR A 205 13.14 3.16 -11.60
C THR A 205 13.20 1.77 -11.00
N GLY A 206 12.08 1.07 -11.03
CA GLY A 206 11.92 -0.24 -10.41
C GLY A 206 11.45 -1.31 -11.37
N ILE A 207 11.68 -2.55 -10.96
CA ILE A 207 11.17 -3.76 -11.60
C ILE A 207 9.87 -4.13 -10.87
N ASP A 208 8.80 -4.28 -11.63
CA ASP A 208 7.50 -4.71 -11.13
C ASP A 208 7.46 -6.24 -11.04
N LEU A 209 7.62 -6.77 -9.81
CA LEU A 209 7.62 -8.22 -9.59
C LEU A 209 6.24 -8.86 -9.78
N ALA A 210 5.15 -8.08 -9.77
CA ALA A 210 3.82 -8.64 -10.03
C ALA A 210 3.63 -9.03 -11.50
N LYS A 211 4.36 -8.36 -12.41
CA LYS A 211 4.29 -8.57 -13.86
C LYS A 211 5.40 -9.46 -14.42
N VAL A 212 6.28 -9.96 -13.57
CA VAL A 212 7.43 -10.76 -13.97
C VAL A 212 7.39 -12.10 -13.27
N SER A 213 7.41 -13.19 -14.05
CA SER A 213 7.51 -14.55 -13.51
C SER A 213 8.96 -14.99 -13.30
N ARG A 214 9.88 -14.44 -14.12
CA ARG A 214 11.30 -14.82 -14.09
C ARG A 214 12.21 -13.66 -14.45
N ILE A 215 13.26 -13.45 -13.69
CA ILE A 215 14.34 -12.51 -14.00
C ILE A 215 15.63 -13.31 -14.15
N THR A 216 16.16 -13.37 -15.36
CA THR A 216 17.48 -13.99 -15.59
C THR A 216 18.53 -12.90 -15.55
N VAL A 217 19.52 -13.02 -14.67
CA VAL A 217 20.57 -12.02 -14.49
C VAL A 217 21.92 -12.57 -14.93
N LEU A 218 22.63 -11.79 -15.74
CA LEU A 218 23.96 -12.07 -16.27
C LEU A 218 24.92 -10.99 -15.80
N GLY A 219 26.19 -11.33 -15.58
CA GLY A 219 27.22 -10.38 -15.18
C GLY A 219 28.23 -10.98 -14.22
N ASP A 220 29.13 -10.14 -13.72
CA ASP A 220 30.05 -10.53 -12.66
C ASP A 220 29.29 -10.93 -11.38
N ALA A 221 29.77 -11.97 -10.69
CA ALA A 221 29.09 -12.50 -9.51
C ALA A 221 28.99 -11.45 -8.39
N GLY A 222 29.98 -10.57 -8.23
CA GLY A 222 29.98 -9.50 -7.23
C GLY A 222 28.90 -8.46 -7.51
N GLU A 223 28.86 -7.94 -8.74
CA GLU A 223 27.87 -6.93 -9.17
C GLU A 223 26.45 -7.48 -9.13
N VAL A 224 26.23 -8.69 -9.65
CA VAL A 224 24.91 -9.34 -9.67
C VAL A 224 24.40 -9.54 -8.25
N ARG A 225 25.22 -10.09 -7.35
CA ARG A 225 24.81 -10.27 -5.95
C ARG A 225 24.54 -8.93 -5.26
N ALA A 226 25.31 -7.88 -5.55
CA ALA A 226 25.09 -6.56 -4.98
C ALA A 226 23.76 -5.93 -5.43
N ALA A 227 23.39 -6.08 -6.70
CA ALA A 227 22.10 -5.64 -7.22
C ALA A 227 20.94 -6.47 -6.66
N VAL A 228 21.04 -7.80 -6.65
CA VAL A 228 20.00 -8.67 -6.11
C VAL A 228 19.80 -8.43 -4.61
N ARG A 229 20.86 -8.21 -3.83
CA ARG A 229 20.74 -7.79 -2.43
C ARG A 229 20.02 -6.46 -2.28
N SER A 230 20.31 -5.49 -3.15
CA SER A 230 19.61 -4.19 -3.15
C SER A 230 18.11 -4.38 -3.40
N TRP A 231 17.75 -5.22 -4.37
CA TRP A 231 16.36 -5.54 -4.69
C TRP A 231 15.65 -6.22 -3.52
N ILE A 232 16.27 -7.25 -2.93
CA ILE A 232 15.72 -7.95 -1.78
C ILE A 232 15.54 -6.98 -0.61
N ALA A 233 16.58 -6.18 -0.28
CA ALA A 233 16.56 -5.20 0.80
C ALA A 233 15.40 -4.20 0.64
N GLN A 234 15.19 -3.71 -0.58
CA GLN A 234 14.07 -2.83 -0.87
C GLN A 234 12.75 -3.57 -0.68
N ALA A 235 12.60 -4.78 -1.21
CA ALA A 235 11.34 -5.53 -1.14
C ALA A 235 10.93 -5.83 0.31
N VAL A 236 11.85 -6.30 1.16
CA VAL A 236 11.54 -6.70 2.57
C VAL A 236 11.29 -5.53 3.51
N THR A 237 11.80 -4.35 3.17
CA THR A 237 11.62 -3.15 4.00
C THR A 237 10.20 -2.59 3.84
N TRP A 238 9.61 -2.75 2.65
CA TRP A 238 8.31 -2.17 2.30
C TRP A 238 7.13 -3.12 2.36
N HIS A 239 7.36 -4.44 2.34
CA HIS A 239 6.28 -5.42 2.35
C HIS A 239 6.33 -6.28 3.61
N ASP A 240 5.14 -6.57 4.11
CA ASP A 240 4.94 -7.43 5.26
C ASP A 240 5.33 -8.90 4.96
N PRO A 241 5.94 -9.64 5.92
CA PRO A 241 6.27 -11.06 5.77
C PRO A 241 5.10 -11.98 5.39
N THR A 242 3.87 -11.58 5.74
CA THR A 242 2.64 -12.30 5.37
C THR A 242 2.30 -12.14 3.88
N VAL A 243 2.71 -11.03 3.28
CA VAL A 243 2.42 -10.68 1.88
C VAL A 243 3.59 -11.01 0.96
N LEU A 244 4.82 -10.97 1.45
CA LEU A 244 6.04 -11.29 0.70
C LEU A 244 6.87 -12.36 1.43
N GLY A 245 7.23 -13.42 0.72
CA GLY A 245 8.20 -14.42 1.16
C GLY A 245 9.44 -14.45 0.27
N ILE A 246 10.57 -14.84 0.86
CA ILE A 246 11.85 -14.97 0.15
C ILE A 246 12.36 -16.39 0.31
N ALA A 247 12.85 -16.95 -0.78
CA ALA A 247 13.52 -18.23 -0.82
C ALA A 247 14.89 -18.08 -1.50
N LEU A 248 15.92 -18.77 -1.02
CA LEU A 248 17.25 -18.74 -1.62
C LEU A 248 17.83 -20.16 -1.77
N ALA A 249 18.35 -20.44 -2.95
CA ALA A 249 19.26 -21.55 -3.21
C ALA A 249 20.65 -20.99 -3.56
N ALA A 250 21.66 -21.27 -2.74
CA ALA A 250 23.04 -20.85 -2.99
C ALA A 250 24.03 -21.87 -2.40
N SER A 251 25.15 -22.11 -3.08
CA SER A 251 26.15 -23.10 -2.65
C SER A 251 26.80 -22.77 -1.31
N ASP A 252 26.95 -21.49 -0.97
CA ASP A 252 27.48 -21.01 0.32
C ASP A 252 26.47 -20.10 1.03
N LEU A 253 25.70 -20.69 1.96
CA LEU A 253 24.74 -19.98 2.81
C LEU A 253 25.37 -19.35 4.05
N GLU A 254 26.56 -19.79 4.45
CA GLU A 254 27.28 -19.27 5.62
C GLU A 254 28.14 -18.05 5.27
N GLY A 255 28.48 -17.91 4.00
CA GLY A 255 29.22 -16.77 3.48
C GLY A 255 28.56 -15.43 3.74
N PRO A 256 29.34 -14.34 3.71
CA PRO A 256 28.84 -12.98 3.96
C PRO A 256 27.81 -12.54 2.91
N GLN A 257 27.80 -13.16 1.74
CA GLN A 257 26.92 -12.79 0.63
C GLN A 257 25.43 -13.03 0.94
N TRP A 258 25.10 -14.08 1.71
CA TRP A 258 23.72 -14.56 1.90
C TRP A 258 23.34 -14.89 3.35
N SER A 259 24.32 -15.08 4.25
CA SER A 259 24.05 -15.41 5.67
C SER A 259 23.14 -14.41 6.38
N TRP A 260 23.07 -13.17 5.89
CA TRP A 260 22.19 -12.13 6.42
C TRP A 260 20.70 -12.42 6.28
N LEU A 261 20.29 -13.26 5.32
CA LEU A 261 18.88 -13.66 5.16
C LEU A 261 18.35 -14.41 6.38
N LYS A 262 19.22 -15.07 7.16
CA LYS A 262 18.85 -15.83 8.37
C LYS A 262 18.14 -14.98 9.43
N TRP A 263 18.35 -13.66 9.41
CA TRP A 263 17.69 -12.75 10.34
C TRP A 263 16.29 -12.32 9.86
N LEU A 264 16.01 -12.37 8.57
CA LEU A 264 14.76 -11.84 8.03
C LEU A 264 13.55 -12.71 8.42
N PRO A 265 12.41 -12.09 8.77
CA PRO A 265 11.15 -12.82 8.96
C PRO A 265 10.55 -13.32 7.63
N HIS A 266 10.92 -12.71 6.51
CA HIS A 266 10.39 -13.05 5.18
C HIS A 266 10.84 -14.42 4.65
N VAL A 267 11.89 -15.02 5.21
CA VAL A 267 12.37 -16.35 4.79
C VAL A 267 11.71 -17.50 5.53
N ASP A 268 10.87 -17.21 6.53
CA ASP A 268 10.29 -18.23 7.38
C ASP A 268 9.23 -19.07 6.64
N ILE A 269 9.21 -20.36 6.96
CA ILE A 269 8.19 -21.33 6.53
C ILE A 269 7.05 -21.28 7.54
N PRO A 270 5.82 -20.92 7.14
CA PRO A 270 4.69 -20.83 8.06
C PRO A 270 4.41 -22.16 8.76
N GLY A 271 4.37 -22.16 10.10
CA GLY A 271 3.99 -23.33 10.90
C GLY A 271 5.09 -24.37 11.14
N GLU A 272 6.28 -24.19 10.56
CA GLU A 272 7.40 -25.12 10.75
C GLU A 272 8.51 -24.55 11.64
N LEU A 273 9.09 -25.43 12.47
CA LEU A 273 10.18 -25.11 13.39
C LEU A 273 11.41 -25.94 13.04
N ASP A 274 12.57 -25.29 12.98
CA ASP A 274 13.86 -25.92 12.74
C ASP A 274 14.88 -25.47 13.79
N GLY A 275 15.14 -26.36 14.76
CA GLY A 275 16.11 -26.16 15.84
C GLY A 275 15.86 -24.91 16.68
N VAL A 276 16.60 -23.83 16.39
CA VAL A 276 16.65 -22.60 17.20
C VAL A 276 15.64 -21.52 16.80
N GLY A 277 14.81 -21.77 15.78
CA GLY A 277 13.80 -20.84 15.30
C GLY A 277 12.86 -21.45 14.26
N PRO A 278 12.08 -20.62 13.53
CA PRO A 278 11.31 -21.08 12.39
C PRO A 278 12.19 -21.75 11.34
N ALA A 279 11.64 -22.75 10.66
CA ALA A 279 12.24 -23.29 9.46
C ALA A 279 12.31 -22.20 8.39
N ARG A 280 13.31 -22.25 7.50
CA ARG A 280 13.61 -21.19 6.54
C ARG A 280 13.69 -21.73 5.13
N TYR A 281 13.25 -20.95 4.15
CA TYR A 281 13.44 -21.22 2.72
C TYR A 281 14.88 -20.92 2.27
N LEU A 282 15.87 -21.53 2.93
CA LEU A 282 17.28 -21.43 2.58
C LEU A 282 17.81 -22.83 2.33
N SER A 283 18.31 -23.10 1.12
CA SER A 283 18.91 -24.38 0.78
C SER A 283 20.22 -24.20 0.01
N THR A 284 21.08 -25.22 0.08
CA THR A 284 22.33 -25.27 -0.69
C THR A 284 22.12 -25.72 -2.12
N LYS A 285 21.03 -26.48 -2.37
CA LYS A 285 20.69 -27.01 -3.70
C LYS A 285 19.33 -26.49 -4.17
N PRO A 286 19.21 -26.06 -5.43
CA PRO A 286 17.93 -25.58 -5.97
C PRO A 286 16.81 -26.62 -5.96
N ASP A 287 17.10 -27.90 -6.20
CA ASP A 287 16.08 -28.96 -6.24
C ASP A 287 15.51 -29.26 -4.83
N GLU A 288 16.36 -29.19 -3.80
CA GLU A 288 15.92 -29.30 -2.40
C GLU A 288 15.04 -28.10 -2.02
N LEU A 289 15.37 -26.89 -2.50
CA LEU A 289 14.53 -25.71 -2.29
C LEU A 289 13.17 -25.85 -2.98
N ALA A 290 13.14 -26.38 -4.20
CA ALA A 290 11.90 -26.62 -4.93
C ALA A 290 10.99 -27.58 -4.13
N ALA A 291 11.54 -28.67 -3.60
CA ALA A 291 10.78 -29.61 -2.75
C ALA A 291 10.23 -28.94 -1.48
N LEU A 292 11.00 -28.04 -0.84
CA LEU A 292 10.50 -27.26 0.31
C LEU A 292 9.36 -26.31 -0.06
N LEU A 293 9.38 -25.79 -1.29
CA LEU A 293 8.37 -24.85 -1.79
C LEU A 293 7.13 -25.55 -2.36
N ASP A 294 7.20 -26.85 -2.69
CA ASP A 294 6.10 -27.59 -3.32
C ASP A 294 4.74 -27.41 -2.62
N PRO A 295 4.61 -27.51 -1.27
CA PRO A 295 3.35 -27.29 -0.59
C PRO A 295 2.81 -25.86 -0.78
N ALA A 296 3.70 -24.86 -0.81
CA ALA A 296 3.32 -23.46 -1.00
C ALA A 296 2.99 -23.12 -2.47
N LEU A 297 3.45 -23.94 -3.41
CA LEU A 297 3.27 -23.73 -4.85
C LEU A 297 2.14 -24.57 -5.46
N ALA A 298 1.77 -25.69 -4.85
CA ALA A 298 0.82 -26.69 -5.39
C ALA A 298 -0.52 -26.08 -5.80
N ASP A 299 -1.12 -25.25 -4.95
CA ASP A 299 -2.45 -24.66 -5.16
C ASP A 299 -2.44 -23.38 -6.00
N ARG A 300 -1.27 -22.94 -6.50
CA ARG A 300 -1.16 -21.69 -7.26
C ARG A 300 -1.48 -21.90 -8.74
N PRO A 301 -2.31 -21.04 -9.34
CA PRO A 301 -2.58 -21.07 -10.78
C PRO A 301 -1.34 -20.66 -11.59
N ALA A 302 -1.40 -20.92 -12.90
CA ALA A 302 -0.38 -20.44 -13.83
C ALA A 302 -0.29 -18.90 -13.82
N PHE A 303 0.89 -18.38 -14.11
CA PHE A 303 1.12 -16.94 -14.22
C PHE A 303 0.39 -16.37 -15.44
N THR A 304 -0.34 -15.27 -15.25
CA THR A 304 -1.13 -14.59 -16.28
C THR A 304 -0.79 -13.11 -16.44
N GLY A 305 0.23 -12.60 -15.72
CA GLY A 305 0.58 -11.18 -15.68
C GLY A 305 -0.42 -10.27 -14.96
N GLY A 306 -1.51 -10.84 -14.44
CA GLY A 306 -2.54 -10.13 -13.66
C GLY A 306 -2.33 -10.21 -12.14
N PRO A 307 -3.06 -9.39 -11.37
CA PRO A 307 -3.03 -9.47 -9.91
C PRO A 307 -3.45 -10.86 -9.45
N ALA A 308 -2.60 -11.50 -8.64
CA ALA A 308 -2.92 -12.78 -8.02
C ALA A 308 -3.84 -12.55 -6.81
N ASP A 309 -4.90 -13.35 -6.68
CA ASP A 309 -5.78 -13.33 -5.50
C ASP A 309 -4.97 -13.57 -4.22
N ALA A 310 -5.01 -12.61 -3.29
CA ALA A 310 -4.63 -12.61 -1.86
C ALA A 310 -3.49 -13.53 -1.37
N ALA A 311 -2.64 -14.03 -2.26
CA ALA A 311 -1.61 -15.00 -1.96
C ALA A 311 -0.30 -14.29 -1.66
N ARG A 312 0.43 -14.81 -0.67
CA ARG A 312 1.80 -14.40 -0.37
C ARG A 312 2.68 -14.50 -1.61
N HIS A 313 3.20 -13.39 -2.09
CA HIS A 313 4.14 -13.36 -3.22
C HIS A 313 5.46 -14.01 -2.79
N LEU A 314 6.01 -14.91 -3.60
CA LEU A 314 7.28 -15.59 -3.32
C LEU A 314 8.35 -15.11 -4.29
N LEU A 315 9.39 -14.50 -3.75
CA LEU A 315 10.61 -14.15 -4.48
C LEU A 315 11.65 -15.25 -4.25
N ILE A 316 11.92 -16.04 -5.28
CA ILE A 316 12.85 -17.18 -5.21
C ILE A 316 14.15 -16.78 -5.91
N ILE A 317 15.27 -16.84 -5.19
CA ILE A 317 16.60 -16.52 -5.71
C ILE A 317 17.41 -17.79 -5.89
N ILE A 318 18.02 -17.97 -7.06
CA ILE A 318 18.93 -19.08 -7.37
C ILE A 318 20.29 -18.47 -7.73
N ASP A 319 21.25 -18.58 -6.81
CA ASP A 319 22.65 -18.17 -7.01
C ASP A 319 23.52 -19.38 -7.41
N ASP A 320 23.11 -20.04 -8.49
CA ASP A 320 23.87 -21.10 -9.16
C ASP A 320 23.86 -20.82 -10.67
N PRO A 321 25.02 -20.45 -11.27
CA PRO A 321 25.09 -20.04 -12.67
C PRO A 321 24.89 -21.18 -13.64
N ASP A 322 25.11 -22.41 -13.18
CA ASP A 322 25.11 -23.62 -14.00
C ASP A 322 23.81 -24.41 -13.85
N TYR A 323 22.90 -23.98 -12.97
CA TYR A 323 21.60 -24.61 -12.77
C TYR A 323 20.69 -24.44 -13.99
N ASP A 324 20.21 -25.56 -14.55
CA ASP A 324 19.23 -25.53 -15.62
C ASP A 324 17.80 -25.35 -15.07
N LEU A 325 17.41 -24.08 -14.93
CA LEU A 325 16.07 -23.71 -14.50
C LEU A 325 14.96 -24.25 -15.42
N LYS A 326 15.23 -24.57 -16.70
CA LYS A 326 14.18 -25.05 -17.62
C LYS A 326 13.72 -26.47 -17.29
N ALA A 327 14.59 -27.29 -16.70
CA ALA A 327 14.28 -28.64 -16.27
C ALA A 327 13.63 -28.70 -14.88
N SER A 328 13.61 -27.58 -14.15
CA SER A 328 13.09 -27.46 -12.78
C SER A 328 11.56 -27.32 -12.75
N PRO A 329 10.87 -27.77 -11.69
CA PRO A 329 9.46 -27.41 -11.45
C PRO A 329 9.24 -25.90 -11.31
N LEU A 330 10.29 -25.15 -10.95
CA LEU A 330 10.30 -23.68 -10.89
C LEU A 330 10.30 -23.04 -12.29
N ALA A 331 10.42 -23.83 -13.36
CA ALA A 331 10.32 -23.35 -14.73
C ALA A 331 8.90 -22.84 -15.04
N ALA A 332 7.88 -23.50 -14.49
CA ALA A 332 6.50 -23.14 -14.70
C ALA A 332 6.21 -21.83 -13.97
N GLY A 333 5.95 -20.75 -14.73
CA GLY A 333 5.52 -19.49 -14.14
C GLY A 333 4.21 -19.68 -13.40
N ARG A 334 4.20 -19.41 -12.10
CA ARG A 334 3.01 -19.47 -11.23
C ARG A 334 2.62 -18.08 -10.76
N ALA A 335 1.33 -17.87 -10.52
CA ALA A 335 0.84 -16.60 -10.00
C ALA A 335 1.47 -16.29 -8.63
N GLY A 336 1.89 -15.03 -8.44
CA GLY A 336 2.52 -14.59 -7.20
C GLY A 336 3.90 -15.22 -6.94
N VAL A 337 4.61 -15.68 -7.97
CA VAL A 337 5.97 -16.23 -7.84
C VAL A 337 6.89 -15.55 -8.85
N THR A 338 8.00 -15.01 -8.35
CA THR A 338 9.07 -14.46 -9.18
C THR A 338 10.37 -15.21 -8.93
N VAL A 339 10.94 -15.81 -9.97
CA VAL A 339 12.23 -16.52 -9.89
C VAL A 339 13.34 -15.63 -10.42
N VAL A 340 14.29 -15.25 -9.57
CA VAL A 340 15.52 -14.54 -9.94
C VAL A 340 16.64 -15.57 -10.03
N HIS A 341 17.15 -15.81 -11.24
CA HIS A 341 18.21 -16.79 -11.49
C HIS A 341 19.42 -16.10 -12.10
N ARG A 342 20.60 -16.29 -11.48
CA ARG A 342 21.87 -15.90 -12.08
C ARG A 342 22.29 -16.97 -13.09
N SER A 343 22.51 -16.60 -14.34
CA SER A 343 22.98 -17.52 -15.39
C SER A 343 24.44 -17.22 -15.75
N GLY A 344 25.21 -18.25 -16.14
CA GLY A 344 26.50 -18.08 -16.81
C GLY A 344 26.40 -18.00 -18.34
N SER A 345 25.27 -18.39 -18.92
CA SER A 345 25.07 -18.53 -20.36
C SER A 345 24.34 -17.32 -20.95
N ALA A 346 24.94 -16.69 -21.97
CA ALA A 346 24.33 -15.58 -22.70
C ALA A 346 23.09 -16.01 -23.51
N PRO A 347 22.12 -15.10 -23.73
CA PRO A 347 20.95 -15.38 -24.55
C PRO A 347 21.34 -15.63 -26.01
N HIS A 348 20.56 -16.47 -26.69
CA HIS A 348 20.75 -16.71 -28.11
C HIS A 348 20.15 -15.56 -28.92
N ARG A 349 20.71 -15.25 -30.09
CA ARG A 349 20.22 -14.13 -30.94
C ARG A 349 18.76 -14.28 -31.38
N GLU A 350 18.27 -15.52 -31.44
CA GLU A 350 16.90 -15.87 -31.83
C GLU A 350 15.94 -15.91 -30.63
N GLN A 351 16.44 -15.66 -29.42
CA GLN A 351 15.60 -15.61 -28.23
C GLN A 351 14.81 -14.30 -28.19
N TYR A 352 13.48 -14.44 -28.30
CA TYR A 352 12.54 -13.32 -28.23
C TYR A 352 12.57 -12.63 -26.87
N SER A 353 12.34 -11.31 -26.88
CA SER A 353 12.13 -10.53 -25.67
C SER A 353 10.74 -10.82 -25.11
N ASP A 354 10.70 -11.45 -23.93
CA ASP A 354 9.47 -11.69 -23.19
C ASP A 354 9.37 -10.65 -22.05
N PRO A 355 8.33 -9.80 -22.04
CA PRO A 355 8.08 -8.85 -20.97
C PRO A 355 7.99 -9.48 -19.57
N GLU A 356 7.47 -10.70 -19.47
CA GLU A 356 7.24 -11.43 -18.22
C GLU A 356 8.46 -12.26 -17.79
N ARG A 357 9.45 -12.42 -18.69
CA ARG A 357 10.69 -13.18 -18.46
C ARG A 357 11.93 -12.41 -18.94
N PRO A 358 12.18 -11.20 -18.43
CA PRO A 358 13.30 -10.38 -18.85
C PRO A 358 14.65 -11.05 -18.56
N ILE A 359 15.58 -10.83 -19.48
CA ILE A 359 17.00 -11.16 -19.32
C ILE A 359 17.74 -9.84 -19.14
N LEU A 360 18.41 -9.70 -18.01
CA LEU A 360 19.13 -8.52 -17.58
C LEU A 360 20.63 -8.82 -17.53
N ARG A 361 21.45 -7.88 -18.00
CA ARG A 361 22.90 -7.92 -17.86
C ARG A 361 23.33 -6.74 -16.99
N ILE A 362 24.06 -7.06 -15.94
CA ILE A 362 24.65 -6.08 -15.02
C ILE A 362 26.13 -6.01 -15.35
N ALA A 363 26.58 -4.82 -15.75
CA ALA A 363 27.97 -4.54 -16.07
C ALA A 363 28.24 -3.05 -15.85
N ASP A 364 29.42 -2.72 -15.31
CA ASP A 364 29.91 -1.35 -15.14
C ASP A 364 28.93 -0.43 -14.39
N GLY A 365 28.18 -1.00 -13.43
CA GLY A 365 27.19 -0.25 -12.65
C GLY A 365 25.94 0.16 -13.44
N ALA A 366 25.65 -0.46 -14.58
CA ALA A 366 24.41 -0.28 -15.33
C ALA A 366 23.64 -1.60 -15.50
N ILE A 367 22.35 -1.52 -15.82
CA ILE A 367 21.53 -2.69 -16.18
C ILE A 367 21.07 -2.55 -17.62
N ASP A 368 21.49 -3.48 -18.46
CA ASP A 368 20.97 -3.63 -19.81
C ASP A 368 19.93 -4.74 -19.86
N ARG A 369 18.87 -4.54 -20.63
CA ARG A 369 17.84 -5.54 -20.91
C ARG A 369 18.05 -6.11 -22.31
N TRP A 370 17.88 -7.41 -22.45
CA TRP A 370 17.84 -8.05 -23.76
C TRP A 370 16.52 -7.75 -24.46
N GLU A 371 16.59 -7.13 -25.64
CA GLU A 371 15.44 -6.85 -26.49
C GLU A 371 15.64 -7.42 -27.91
N THR A 372 14.57 -7.37 -28.72
CA THR A 372 14.61 -7.75 -30.13
C THR A 372 15.55 -6.80 -30.88
N GLY A 373 16.82 -7.21 -31.04
CA GLY A 373 17.88 -6.38 -31.63
C GLY A 373 19.15 -6.26 -30.78
N GLY A 374 19.16 -6.81 -29.56
CA GLY A 374 20.35 -6.88 -28.72
C GLY A 374 20.15 -6.27 -27.33
N TRP A 375 21.26 -5.89 -26.70
CA TRP A 375 21.27 -5.24 -25.39
C TRP A 375 20.84 -3.78 -25.51
N GLN A 376 19.79 -3.39 -24.79
CA GLN A 376 19.36 -2.00 -24.64
C GLN A 376 19.50 -1.56 -23.20
N ARG A 377 19.84 -0.28 -23.01
CA ARG A 377 19.97 0.30 -21.67
C ARG A 377 18.61 0.34 -20.99
N TYR A 378 18.50 -0.32 -19.83
CA TYR A 378 17.30 -0.33 -19.02
C TYR A 378 17.44 0.56 -17.78
N ILE A 379 18.64 0.59 -17.18
CA ILE A 379 18.97 1.43 -16.02
C ILE A 379 20.38 1.99 -16.21
N ASP A 380 20.51 3.31 -16.11
CA ASP A 380 21.80 4.00 -16.29
C ASP A 380 22.74 3.79 -15.12
N THR A 381 22.20 3.93 -13.91
CA THR A 381 22.94 3.77 -12.65
C THR A 381 22.24 2.71 -11.81
N ALA A 382 22.76 1.49 -11.84
CA ALA A 382 22.27 0.35 -11.08
C ALA A 382 22.54 0.54 -9.59
N ASP A 383 21.53 0.28 -8.78
CA ASP A 383 21.69 0.30 -7.32
C ASP A 383 22.46 -0.94 -6.85
N GLN A 384 23.38 -0.72 -5.91
CA GLN A 384 24.17 -1.79 -5.30
C GLN A 384 24.15 -1.65 -3.78
N LEU A 385 24.05 -2.79 -3.08
CA LEU A 385 24.13 -2.82 -1.62
C LEU A 385 25.17 -3.83 -1.13
N GLY A 386 26.10 -3.35 -0.29
CA GLY A 386 27.13 -4.17 0.33
C GLY A 386 26.55 -5.13 1.38
N ALA A 387 27.18 -6.30 1.54
CA ALA A 387 26.74 -7.35 2.46
C ALA A 387 26.59 -6.86 3.91
N ASP A 388 27.49 -6.00 4.39
CA ASP A 388 27.45 -5.48 5.76
C ASP A 388 26.23 -4.59 6.02
N ASN A 389 25.92 -3.69 5.08
CA ASN A 389 24.76 -2.82 5.16
C ASN A 389 23.46 -3.65 5.11
N THR A 390 23.41 -4.66 4.24
CA THR A 390 22.26 -5.58 4.18
C THR A 390 22.12 -6.39 5.47
N GLY A 391 23.22 -6.86 6.05
CA GLY A 391 23.24 -7.52 7.35
C GLY A 391 22.77 -6.63 8.49
N HIS A 392 23.14 -5.34 8.48
CA HIS A 392 22.63 -4.37 9.44
C HIS A 392 21.11 -4.17 9.31
N LEU A 393 20.62 -3.98 8.07
CA LEU A 393 19.18 -3.86 7.79
C LEU A 393 18.41 -5.10 8.26
N ALA A 394 18.90 -6.30 7.93
CA ALA A 394 18.26 -7.56 8.29
C ALA A 394 18.12 -7.73 9.80
N ARG A 395 19.15 -7.40 10.58
CA ARG A 395 19.09 -7.42 12.06
C ARG A 395 18.14 -6.36 12.65
N ARG A 396 17.92 -5.25 11.96
CA ARG A 396 16.92 -4.25 12.38
C ARG A 396 15.51 -4.74 12.09
N LEU A 397 15.27 -5.33 10.92
CA LEU A 397 13.97 -5.91 10.54
C LEU A 397 13.61 -7.14 11.37
N SER A 398 14.59 -7.96 11.77
CA SER A 398 14.38 -9.18 12.56
C SER A 398 13.73 -8.96 13.91
N ARG A 399 13.65 -7.71 14.37
CA ARG A 399 12.99 -7.34 15.62
C ARG A 399 11.47 -7.39 15.52
N TRP A 400 10.91 -7.34 14.32
CA TRP A 400 9.48 -7.18 14.08
C TRP A 400 8.90 -8.42 13.42
N ASP A 401 7.66 -8.74 13.77
CA ASP A 401 6.84 -9.76 13.14
C ASP A 401 5.39 -9.26 13.08
N SER A 402 4.68 -9.61 12.03
CA SER A 402 3.30 -9.22 11.77
C SER A 402 2.36 -10.41 11.81
N ASN A 403 2.88 -11.63 11.95
CA ASN A 403 2.07 -12.83 11.93
C ASN A 403 1.62 -13.22 13.36
N PRO A 404 0.34 -13.03 13.74
CA PRO A 404 -0.19 -13.49 15.03
C PRO A 404 -0.30 -15.03 15.11
N SER A 405 -0.26 -15.72 13.96
CA SER A 405 -0.35 -17.20 13.87
C SER A 405 1.00 -17.91 13.93
N HIS A 406 2.12 -17.18 14.05
CA HIS A 406 3.39 -17.78 14.45
C HIS A 406 3.24 -18.26 15.90
N SER A 407 2.86 -19.52 16.07
CA SER A 407 2.69 -20.24 17.34
C SER A 407 3.94 -20.28 18.24
N GLY A 408 5.02 -19.57 17.89
CA GLY A 408 6.26 -19.45 18.65
C GLY A 408 6.83 -18.04 18.84
N LEU A 409 6.18 -16.97 18.34
CA LEU A 409 6.74 -15.59 18.36
C LEU A 409 5.80 -14.52 18.91
N GLN A 410 4.90 -14.92 19.81
CA GLN A 410 4.32 -14.02 20.81
C GLN A 410 5.45 -13.35 21.63
N SER A 411 5.21 -12.18 22.23
CA SER A 411 6.16 -11.55 23.18
C SER A 411 6.62 -12.60 24.20
N ALA A 412 7.82 -12.48 24.79
CA ALA A 412 8.18 -13.31 25.97
C ALA A 412 7.07 -13.30 27.04
N ALA A 413 6.34 -12.19 27.10
CA ALA A 413 5.22 -11.95 27.98
C ALA A 413 3.91 -12.63 27.55
N THR A 414 3.72 -12.91 26.25
CA THR A 414 2.48 -13.52 25.73
C THR A 414 2.66 -14.97 25.25
N ARG A 415 3.91 -15.46 25.10
CA ARG A 415 4.30 -16.82 24.63
C ARG A 415 3.75 -18.01 25.43
N GLY A 416 3.22 -17.76 26.61
CA GLY A 416 2.56 -18.76 27.43
C GLY A 416 1.07 -18.53 27.59
N ALA A 417 0.50 -17.46 27.03
CA ALA A 417 -0.90 -17.09 27.31
C ALA A 417 -1.87 -17.86 26.40
N SER A 418 -1.93 -19.18 26.58
CA SER A 418 -3.06 -19.97 26.10
C SER A 418 -4.18 -19.94 27.15
N PHE A 419 -5.41 -20.24 26.73
CA PHE A 419 -6.53 -20.39 27.65
C PHE A 419 -6.20 -21.32 28.83
N THR A 420 -5.58 -22.47 28.53
CA THR A 420 -5.23 -23.46 29.55
C THR A 420 -4.15 -22.94 30.48
N THR A 421 -3.13 -22.26 29.98
CA THR A 421 -2.07 -21.69 30.83
C THR A 421 -2.58 -20.55 31.71
N LEU A 422 -3.47 -19.69 31.20
CA LEU A 422 -4.09 -18.61 31.98
C LEU A 422 -4.93 -19.15 33.15
N LEU A 423 -5.54 -20.33 32.98
CA LEU A 423 -6.30 -21.03 34.01
C LEU A 423 -5.49 -22.07 34.80
N GLY A 424 -4.19 -22.20 34.55
CA GLY A 424 -3.35 -23.20 35.22
C GLY A 424 -3.70 -24.66 34.88
N ILE A 425 -4.33 -24.90 33.72
CA ILE A 425 -4.70 -26.23 33.22
C ILE A 425 -3.51 -26.82 32.44
N PRO A 426 -2.88 -27.90 32.91
CA PRO A 426 -1.73 -28.49 32.23
C PRO A 426 -2.13 -29.32 31.00
N ASP A 427 -3.30 -29.96 31.02
CA ASP A 427 -3.78 -30.85 29.95
C ASP A 427 -5.31 -30.77 29.84
N ALA A 428 -5.81 -30.22 28.73
CA ALA A 428 -7.24 -30.07 28.46
C ALA A 428 -7.96 -31.40 28.20
N SER A 429 -7.23 -32.47 27.88
CA SER A 429 -7.83 -33.80 27.73
C SER A 429 -8.14 -34.47 29.08
N ARG A 430 -7.59 -33.94 30.17
CA ARG A 430 -7.69 -34.49 31.53
C ARG A 430 -8.12 -33.43 32.54
N LEU A 431 -9.21 -32.72 32.23
CA LEU A 431 -9.76 -31.69 33.12
C LEU A 431 -10.25 -32.29 34.44
N ASP A 432 -9.72 -31.79 35.55
CA ASP A 432 -10.24 -32.03 36.89
C ASP A 432 -11.33 -31.02 37.23
N VAL A 433 -12.54 -31.28 36.70
CA VAL A 433 -13.70 -30.39 36.82
C VAL A 433 -14.09 -30.12 38.30
N PRO A 434 -14.12 -31.12 39.21
CA PRO A 434 -14.37 -30.86 40.63
C PRO A 434 -13.41 -29.85 41.25
N THR A 435 -12.13 -29.91 40.91
CA THR A 435 -11.13 -28.94 41.41
C THR A 435 -11.31 -27.56 40.78
N LEU A 436 -11.57 -27.49 39.47
CA LEU A 436 -11.83 -26.22 38.77
C LEU A 436 -13.07 -25.49 39.28
N TRP A 437 -14.09 -26.25 39.70
CA TRP A 437 -15.35 -25.77 40.25
C TRP A 437 -15.42 -25.77 41.78
N ALA A 438 -14.28 -25.98 42.46
CA ALA A 438 -14.23 -25.91 43.91
C ALA A 438 -14.68 -24.51 44.42
N PRO A 439 -15.27 -24.41 45.62
CA PRO A 439 -15.66 -23.14 46.20
C PRO A 439 -14.49 -22.14 46.21
N ARG A 440 -14.74 -20.93 45.73
CA ARG A 440 -13.75 -19.86 45.61
C ARG A 440 -13.90 -18.85 46.72
N HIS A 441 -12.81 -18.17 47.05
CA HIS A 441 -12.92 -16.95 47.83
C HIS A 441 -13.70 -15.89 47.06
N ARG A 442 -14.43 -15.06 47.79
CA ARG A 442 -15.27 -14.00 47.22
C ARG A 442 -14.50 -13.01 46.34
N ASP A 443 -13.21 -12.79 46.65
CA ASP A 443 -12.33 -11.95 45.83
C ASP A 443 -12.07 -12.54 44.43
N ASP A 444 -12.18 -13.86 44.26
CA ASP A 444 -11.93 -14.60 43.01
C ASP A 444 -13.21 -15.10 42.32
N GLU A 445 -14.38 -14.86 42.90
CA GLU A 445 -15.67 -15.20 42.31
C GLU A 445 -16.00 -14.26 41.14
N LEU A 446 -16.50 -14.79 40.02
CA LEU A 446 -16.79 -14.07 38.78
C LEU A 446 -15.61 -13.30 38.16
N ARG A 447 -14.40 -13.61 38.61
CA ARG A 447 -13.14 -12.99 38.18
C ARG A 447 -12.34 -13.99 37.36
N VAL A 448 -12.13 -13.70 36.07
CA VAL A 448 -11.51 -14.63 35.12
C VAL A 448 -10.49 -13.96 34.20
N PRO A 449 -9.39 -14.63 33.82
CA PRO A 449 -8.48 -14.13 32.81
C PRO A 449 -9.09 -14.28 31.41
N ILE A 450 -8.99 -13.24 30.59
CA ILE A 450 -9.53 -13.22 29.22
C ILE A 450 -8.46 -13.02 28.15
N GLY A 451 -7.24 -12.75 28.58
CA GLY A 451 -6.08 -12.52 27.73
C GLY A 451 -4.89 -12.05 28.54
N VAL A 452 -4.01 -11.28 27.89
CA VAL A 452 -2.81 -10.70 28.51
C VAL A 452 -2.63 -9.26 28.05
N THR A 453 -2.09 -8.43 28.92
CA THR A 453 -1.72 -7.05 28.62
C THR A 453 -0.46 -7.01 27.74
N ALA A 454 -0.10 -5.83 27.25
CA ALA A 454 1.16 -5.65 26.49
C ALA A 454 2.42 -6.01 27.30
N THR A 455 2.34 -5.99 28.64
CA THR A 455 3.41 -6.39 29.57
C THR A 455 3.39 -7.89 29.89
N GLY A 456 2.40 -8.64 29.38
CA GLY A 456 2.22 -10.08 29.59
C GLY A 456 1.49 -10.48 30.86
N GLU A 457 1.04 -9.51 31.65
CA GLU A 457 0.23 -9.79 32.83
C GLU A 457 -1.16 -10.27 32.39
N PRO A 458 -1.79 -11.22 33.11
CA PRO A 458 -3.15 -11.65 32.80
C PRO A 458 -4.12 -10.45 32.79
N LEU A 459 -4.82 -10.27 31.67
CA LEU A 459 -5.93 -9.34 31.58
C LEU A 459 -7.14 -10.00 32.25
N ILE A 460 -7.50 -9.50 33.43
CA ILE A 460 -8.60 -10.03 34.23
C ILE A 460 -9.89 -9.29 33.88
N PHE A 461 -10.97 -10.05 33.73
CA PHE A 461 -12.34 -9.59 33.61
C PHE A 461 -13.07 -9.93 34.91
N ASP A 462 -13.63 -8.93 35.57
CA ASP A 462 -14.29 -9.06 36.88
C ASP A 462 -15.70 -8.48 36.81
N LEU A 463 -16.70 -9.38 36.85
CA LEU A 463 -18.13 -9.05 36.72
C LEU A 463 -18.79 -8.62 38.03
N LYS A 464 -18.04 -8.54 39.14
CA LYS A 464 -18.60 -8.11 40.42
C LYS A 464 -18.96 -6.63 40.40
N ASP A 465 -19.80 -6.24 41.34
CA ASP A 465 -20.15 -4.84 41.59
C ASP A 465 -18.89 -4.02 41.93
N GLU A 466 -18.89 -2.73 41.56
CA GLU A 466 -17.83 -1.79 41.92
C GLU A 466 -17.65 -1.70 43.44
N ALA A 467 -18.74 -1.83 44.20
CA ALA A 467 -18.72 -1.88 45.67
C ALA A 467 -17.96 -3.10 46.22
N GLU A 468 -17.81 -4.16 45.42
CA GLU A 468 -17.04 -5.38 45.74
C GLU A 468 -15.67 -5.40 45.05
N GLY A 469 -15.26 -4.28 44.44
CA GLY A 469 -13.97 -4.13 43.76
C GLY A 469 -13.93 -4.64 42.32
N GLY A 470 -15.08 -5.01 41.74
CA GLY A 470 -15.21 -5.45 40.36
C GLY A 470 -15.34 -4.31 39.34
N MET A 471 -15.61 -4.65 38.09
CA MET A 471 -15.78 -3.68 36.98
C MET A 471 -17.23 -3.19 36.82
N GLY A 472 -18.14 -3.66 37.67
CA GLY A 472 -19.57 -3.41 37.59
C GLY A 472 -20.34 -4.59 36.96
N PRO A 473 -21.64 -4.73 37.30
CA PRO A 473 -22.44 -5.90 36.94
C PRO A 473 -22.88 -5.94 35.46
N HIS A 474 -22.67 -4.84 34.72
CA HIS A 474 -23.12 -4.68 33.33
C HIS A 474 -22.01 -4.08 32.47
N GLY A 475 -21.88 -4.55 31.24
CA GLY A 475 -20.84 -4.10 30.31
C GLY A 475 -21.35 -3.92 28.88
N LEU A 476 -20.68 -3.05 28.12
CA LEU A 476 -20.93 -2.83 26.70
C LEU A 476 -19.63 -3.10 25.91
N MET A 477 -19.72 -3.97 24.90
CA MET A 477 -18.62 -4.27 24.00
C MET A 477 -18.92 -3.75 22.59
N ILE A 478 -18.06 -2.87 22.07
CA ILE A 478 -18.20 -2.27 20.74
C ILE A 478 -16.99 -2.68 19.89
N GLY A 479 -17.22 -3.16 18.68
CA GLY A 479 -16.16 -3.50 17.73
C GLY A 479 -16.72 -3.65 16.31
N MET A 480 -15.93 -3.24 15.31
CA MET A 480 -16.25 -3.49 13.90
C MET A 480 -16.08 -4.98 13.57
N THR A 481 -16.73 -5.46 12.51
CA THR A 481 -16.53 -6.82 12.00
C THR A 481 -15.04 -7.09 11.75
N GLY A 482 -14.54 -8.23 12.25
CA GLY A 482 -13.13 -8.58 12.18
C GLY A 482 -12.25 -8.07 13.34
N ALA A 483 -12.76 -7.21 14.22
CA ALA A 483 -12.02 -6.72 15.39
C ALA A 483 -11.88 -7.75 16.54
N GLY A 484 -12.51 -8.92 16.40
CA GLY A 484 -12.43 -10.01 17.39
C GLY A 484 -13.51 -9.99 18.49
N LYS A 485 -14.54 -9.14 18.42
CA LYS A 485 -15.64 -9.04 19.41
C LYS A 485 -16.19 -10.42 19.82
N SER A 486 -16.62 -11.23 18.85
CA SER A 486 -17.21 -12.55 19.13
C SER A 486 -16.20 -13.49 19.79
N GLN A 487 -14.93 -13.44 19.40
CA GLN A 487 -13.89 -14.25 20.05
C GLN A 487 -13.62 -13.83 21.50
N THR A 488 -13.63 -12.52 21.78
CA THR A 488 -13.50 -12.02 23.15
C THR A 488 -14.68 -12.48 24.01
N LEU A 489 -15.91 -12.43 23.50
CA LEU A 489 -17.10 -12.93 24.20
C LEU A 489 -17.02 -14.43 24.46
N MET A 490 -16.60 -15.23 23.47
CA MET A 490 -16.38 -16.67 23.64
C MET A 490 -15.30 -16.96 24.68
N SER A 491 -14.21 -16.18 24.72
CA SER A 491 -13.13 -16.31 25.70
C SER A 491 -13.62 -16.03 27.13
N ILE A 492 -14.40 -14.96 27.32
CA ILE A 492 -15.06 -14.64 28.61
C ILE A 492 -15.94 -15.81 29.05
N LEU A 493 -16.83 -16.27 28.17
CA LEU A 493 -17.77 -17.35 28.47
C LEU A 493 -17.04 -18.64 28.81
N LEU A 494 -16.11 -19.08 27.98
CA LEU A 494 -15.36 -20.30 28.20
C LEU A 494 -14.59 -20.24 29.53
N SER A 495 -14.01 -19.09 29.87
CA SER A 495 -13.30 -18.90 31.14
C SER A 495 -14.26 -19.04 32.32
N LEU A 496 -15.39 -18.34 32.29
CA LEU A 496 -16.41 -18.40 33.34
C LEU A 496 -16.99 -19.82 33.53
N LEU A 497 -17.31 -20.50 32.43
CA LEU A 497 -17.86 -21.86 32.42
C LEU A 497 -16.86 -22.91 32.92
N THR A 498 -15.57 -22.66 32.69
CA THR A 498 -14.49 -23.55 33.17
C THR A 498 -14.24 -23.36 34.66
N THR A 499 -14.48 -22.16 35.20
CA THR A 499 -14.11 -21.81 36.57
C THR A 499 -15.25 -21.82 37.59
N HIS A 500 -16.51 -21.90 37.16
CA HIS A 500 -17.68 -21.83 38.05
C HIS A 500 -18.67 -22.96 37.75
N SER A 501 -19.25 -23.58 38.78
CA SER A 501 -20.31 -24.59 38.64
C SER A 501 -21.67 -23.95 38.32
N ALA A 502 -22.63 -24.77 37.91
CA ALA A 502 -24.02 -24.35 37.68
C ALA A 502 -24.75 -23.89 38.95
N GLU A 503 -24.23 -24.22 40.15
CA GLU A 503 -24.75 -23.70 41.41
C GLU A 503 -24.35 -22.24 41.65
N ARG A 504 -23.27 -21.77 41.01
CA ARG A 504 -22.73 -20.40 41.16
C ARG A 504 -22.98 -19.50 39.96
N LEU A 505 -22.97 -20.06 38.76
CA LEU A 505 -23.14 -19.31 37.51
C LEU A 505 -24.12 -20.02 36.59
N ILE A 506 -25.07 -19.26 36.07
CA ILE A 506 -25.90 -19.67 34.94
C ILE A 506 -25.81 -18.64 33.81
N VAL A 507 -25.85 -19.12 32.58
CA VAL A 507 -25.63 -18.31 31.37
C VAL A 507 -26.82 -18.40 30.43
N ILE A 508 -27.18 -17.24 29.87
CA ILE A 508 -28.08 -17.12 28.74
C ILE A 508 -27.34 -16.38 27.63
N TYR A 509 -27.28 -16.98 26.45
CA TYR A 509 -26.69 -16.35 25.26
C TYR A 509 -27.76 -16.07 24.22
N ALA A 510 -27.87 -14.83 23.76
CA ALA A 510 -28.78 -14.39 22.72
C ALA A 510 -28.01 -13.76 21.54
N ASP A 511 -28.17 -14.33 20.35
CA ASP A 511 -27.62 -13.87 19.08
C ASP A 511 -28.74 -13.47 18.12
N PHE A 512 -28.70 -12.22 17.65
CA PHE A 512 -29.72 -11.67 16.77
C PHE A 512 -29.54 -12.00 15.29
N LYS A 513 -28.31 -12.27 14.81
CA LYS A 513 -28.02 -12.57 13.39
C LYS A 513 -27.81 -14.06 13.10
N GLY A 514 -27.51 -14.87 14.11
CA GLY A 514 -27.31 -16.32 13.95
C GLY A 514 -25.92 -16.71 13.42
N GLU A 515 -24.94 -15.82 13.52
CA GLU A 515 -23.57 -16.03 13.03
C GLU A 515 -22.56 -16.25 14.18
N ALA A 516 -22.97 -16.15 15.45
CA ALA A 516 -22.04 -15.97 16.56
C ALA A 516 -21.42 -17.26 17.14
N GLY A 517 -21.58 -18.43 16.53
CA GLY A 517 -20.87 -19.66 16.92
C GLY A 517 -21.08 -20.16 18.36
N ALA A 518 -21.99 -19.55 19.14
CA ALA A 518 -22.18 -19.85 20.56
C ALA A 518 -22.86 -21.20 20.85
N ASP A 519 -23.38 -21.88 19.82
CA ASP A 519 -23.96 -23.23 19.94
C ASP A 519 -22.97 -24.25 20.52
N ILE A 520 -21.65 -24.00 20.42
CA ILE A 520 -20.61 -24.83 21.05
C ILE A 520 -20.78 -24.95 22.57
N PHE A 521 -21.43 -23.98 23.22
CA PHE A 521 -21.63 -23.95 24.67
C PHE A 521 -22.95 -24.60 25.12
N ARG A 522 -23.83 -25.00 24.20
CA ARG A 522 -25.20 -25.45 24.52
C ARG A 522 -25.25 -26.63 25.51
N ASN A 523 -24.22 -27.46 25.55
CA ASN A 523 -24.17 -28.65 26.40
C ASN A 523 -23.49 -28.42 27.76
N PHE A 524 -23.08 -27.20 28.09
CA PHE A 524 -22.53 -26.89 29.41
C PHE A 524 -23.66 -26.81 30.44
N PRO A 525 -23.50 -27.38 31.65
CA PRO A 525 -24.56 -27.42 32.66
C PRO A 525 -24.99 -26.04 33.17
N GLN A 526 -24.12 -25.04 33.07
CA GLN A 526 -24.40 -23.65 33.41
C GLN A 526 -25.27 -22.95 32.35
N VAL A 527 -25.28 -23.42 31.10
CA VAL A 527 -25.90 -22.72 29.98
C VAL A 527 -27.37 -23.13 29.89
N VAL A 528 -28.26 -22.21 30.26
CA VAL A 528 -29.71 -22.44 30.30
C VAL A 528 -30.33 -22.34 28.92
N ALA A 529 -29.86 -21.39 28.10
CA ALA A 529 -30.35 -21.17 26.76
C ALA A 529 -29.29 -20.53 25.86
N VAL A 530 -29.23 -21.02 24.61
CA VAL A 530 -28.57 -20.37 23.49
C VAL A 530 -29.65 -20.06 22.45
N ILE A 531 -30.00 -18.79 22.30
CA ILE A 531 -31.06 -18.31 21.43
C ILE A 531 -30.39 -17.68 20.21
N SER A 532 -30.57 -18.28 19.04
CA SER A 532 -30.01 -17.80 17.78
C SER A 532 -31.08 -17.24 16.85
N ASN A 533 -30.69 -16.34 15.95
CA ASN A 533 -31.52 -15.80 14.88
C ASN A 533 -32.83 -15.17 15.41
N MET A 534 -32.69 -14.27 16.39
CA MET A 534 -33.84 -13.57 16.98
C MET A 534 -34.43 -12.51 16.05
N ALA A 535 -33.67 -11.96 15.10
CA ALA A 535 -34.15 -10.93 14.17
C ALA A 535 -35.31 -11.41 13.28
N GLU A 536 -35.31 -12.68 12.87
CA GLU A 536 -36.38 -13.22 12.00
C GLU A 536 -37.70 -13.49 12.74
N LYS A 537 -37.70 -13.52 14.08
CA LYS A 537 -38.85 -13.96 14.88
C LYS A 537 -39.08 -13.03 16.07
N ARG A 538 -39.76 -11.90 15.83
CA ARG A 538 -40.18 -10.91 16.84
C ARG A 538 -40.77 -11.52 18.12
N SER A 539 -41.58 -12.58 18.00
CA SER A 539 -42.16 -13.28 19.14
C SER A 539 -41.15 -13.94 20.08
N LEU A 540 -39.91 -14.23 19.62
CA LEU A 540 -38.84 -14.75 20.46
C LEU A 540 -38.20 -13.65 21.32
N ALA A 541 -38.05 -12.43 20.79
CA ALA A 541 -37.51 -11.29 21.54
C ALA A 541 -38.44 -10.88 22.69
N ASP A 542 -39.74 -10.74 22.43
CA ASP A 542 -40.74 -10.42 23.46
C ASP A 542 -40.79 -11.49 24.55
N ARG A 543 -40.83 -12.78 24.14
CA ARG A 543 -40.81 -13.91 25.08
C ARG A 543 -39.52 -13.96 25.90
N PHE A 544 -38.39 -13.61 25.30
CA PHE A 544 -37.11 -13.55 26.00
C PHE A 544 -37.13 -12.48 27.08
N ALA A 545 -37.59 -11.27 26.74
CA ALA A 545 -37.75 -10.17 27.71
C ALA A 545 -38.70 -10.54 28.85
N ASP A 546 -39.85 -11.15 28.54
CA ASP A 546 -40.82 -11.59 29.56
C ASP A 546 -40.24 -12.67 30.47
N THR A 547 -39.44 -13.59 29.94
CA THR A 547 -38.75 -14.63 30.71
C THR A 547 -37.76 -14.00 31.70
N LEU A 548 -36.97 -13.02 31.26
CA LEU A 548 -36.03 -12.31 32.14
C LEU A 548 -36.76 -11.51 33.23
N ARG A 549 -37.84 -10.80 32.89
CA ARG A 549 -38.66 -10.08 33.89
C ARG A 549 -39.24 -11.04 34.93
N GLY A 550 -39.75 -12.19 34.49
CA GLY A 550 -40.26 -13.23 35.38
C GLY A 550 -39.19 -13.79 36.32
N GLU A 551 -37.97 -13.99 35.83
CA GLU A 551 -36.84 -14.47 36.64
C GLU A 551 -36.39 -13.44 37.69
N VAL A 552 -36.37 -12.14 37.33
CA VAL A 552 -36.11 -11.06 38.29
C VAL A 552 -37.15 -11.06 39.41
N ALA A 553 -38.45 -11.08 39.07
CA ALA A 553 -39.53 -11.10 40.04
C ALA A 553 -39.47 -12.36 40.95
N ARG A 554 -39.11 -13.52 40.39
CA ARG A 554 -38.92 -14.77 41.14
C ARG A 554 -37.79 -14.63 42.18
N ARG A 555 -36.65 -14.05 41.79
CA ARG A 555 -35.51 -13.82 42.69
C ARG A 555 -35.85 -12.82 43.80
N GLU A 556 -36.56 -11.74 43.50
CA GLU A 556 -37.03 -10.77 44.50
C GLU A 556 -37.94 -11.42 45.55
N ILE A 557 -38.88 -12.27 45.12
CA ILE A 557 -39.76 -13.01 46.03
C ILE A 557 -38.93 -13.95 46.92
N MET A 558 -37.98 -14.69 46.35
CA MET A 558 -37.11 -15.62 47.07
C MET A 558 -36.27 -14.91 48.15
N LEU A 559 -35.63 -13.78 47.81
CA LEU A 559 -34.84 -12.99 48.77
C LEU A 559 -35.70 -12.45 49.91
N ARG A 560 -36.92 -11.99 49.59
CA ARG A 560 -37.87 -11.47 50.58
C ARG A 560 -38.36 -12.54 51.54
N GLU A 561 -38.70 -13.73 51.03
CA GLU A 561 -39.18 -14.85 51.83
C GLU A 561 -38.07 -15.42 52.72
N ALA A 562 -36.90 -15.67 52.15
CA ALA A 562 -35.75 -16.18 52.90
C ALA A 562 -35.27 -15.20 53.99
N GLY A 563 -35.21 -13.90 53.69
CA GLY A 563 -34.82 -12.90 54.68
C GLY A 563 -35.79 -12.87 55.87
N ARG A 564 -37.10 -12.89 55.60
CA ARG A 564 -38.12 -12.94 56.65
C ARG A 564 -37.97 -14.17 57.53
N GLN A 565 -37.60 -15.31 56.95
CA GLN A 565 -37.38 -16.56 57.69
C GLN A 565 -36.12 -16.50 58.57
N VAL A 566 -35.01 -15.94 58.08
CA VAL A 566 -33.70 -15.98 58.76
C VAL A 566 -33.51 -14.82 59.75
N GLN A 567 -33.89 -13.60 59.36
CA GLN A 567 -33.60 -12.38 60.13
C GLN A 567 -34.82 -11.49 60.42
N GLY A 568 -36.02 -11.94 60.04
CA GLY A 568 -37.28 -11.21 60.28
C GLY A 568 -37.55 -10.04 59.32
N SER A 569 -36.62 -9.72 58.42
CA SER A 569 -36.73 -8.69 57.37
C SER A 569 -36.23 -9.23 56.03
N ALA A 570 -36.73 -8.69 54.92
CA ALA A 570 -36.26 -9.08 53.59
C ALA A 570 -34.75 -8.86 53.44
N PHE A 571 -34.06 -9.77 52.73
CA PHE A 571 -32.70 -9.49 52.26
C PHE A 571 -32.75 -8.40 51.18
N ASN A 572 -31.83 -7.45 51.24
CA ASN A 572 -31.77 -6.33 50.31
C ASN A 572 -30.91 -6.64 49.07
N SER A 573 -30.09 -7.68 49.14
CA SER A 573 -29.23 -8.12 48.03
C SER A 573 -28.97 -9.63 48.08
N VAL A 574 -28.54 -10.18 46.95
CA VAL A 574 -28.05 -11.57 46.86
C VAL A 574 -26.84 -11.77 47.76
N THR A 575 -25.99 -10.74 47.89
CA THR A 575 -24.84 -10.73 48.80
C THR A 575 -25.25 -10.97 50.26
N GLU A 576 -26.31 -10.31 50.73
CA GLU A 576 -26.80 -10.49 52.11
C GLU A 576 -27.31 -11.92 52.33
N TYR A 577 -28.00 -12.47 51.33
CA TYR A 577 -28.50 -13.85 51.33
C TYR A 577 -27.37 -14.88 51.37
N GLU A 578 -26.36 -14.75 50.51
CA GLU A 578 -25.23 -15.68 50.45
C GLU A 578 -24.38 -15.63 51.73
N ASN A 579 -24.13 -14.44 52.30
CA ASN A 579 -23.43 -14.30 53.59
C ASN A 579 -24.19 -14.99 54.74
N ALA A 580 -25.53 -14.90 54.75
CA ALA A 580 -26.35 -15.59 55.74
C ALA A 580 -26.26 -17.12 55.60
N ARG A 581 -26.19 -17.63 54.36
CA ARG A 581 -25.99 -19.05 54.09
C ARG A 581 -24.59 -19.52 54.53
N GLU A 582 -23.54 -18.79 54.17
CA GLU A 582 -22.15 -19.16 54.48
C GLU A 582 -21.81 -19.05 55.98
N SER A 583 -22.40 -18.08 56.69
CA SER A 583 -22.23 -17.93 58.14
C SER A 583 -22.95 -19.00 58.97
N GLY A 584 -23.82 -19.80 58.34
CA GLY A 584 -24.59 -20.83 59.03
C GLY A 584 -25.59 -20.28 60.04
N ALA A 585 -26.16 -19.09 59.78
CA ALA A 585 -27.18 -18.49 60.64
C ALA A 585 -28.34 -19.48 60.89
N ALA A 586 -28.94 -19.41 62.08
CA ALA A 586 -30.03 -20.33 62.44
C ALA A 586 -31.21 -20.20 61.46
N GLY A 587 -31.51 -21.29 60.73
CA GLY A 587 -32.53 -21.30 59.67
C GLY A 587 -32.00 -20.98 58.25
N ALA A 588 -30.71 -20.69 58.10
CA ALA A 588 -30.07 -20.40 56.82
C ALA A 588 -29.30 -21.59 56.20
N SER A 589 -29.06 -22.68 56.96
CA SER A 589 -28.31 -23.86 56.51
C SER A 589 -28.95 -24.60 55.33
N ASP A 590 -30.27 -24.46 55.17
CA ASP A 590 -31.06 -25.20 54.18
C ASP A 590 -31.46 -24.31 52.98
N LEU A 591 -30.97 -23.08 52.92
CA LEU A 591 -31.26 -22.16 51.81
C LEU A 591 -30.59 -22.62 50.52
N PRO A 592 -31.31 -22.70 49.38
CA PRO A 592 -30.71 -23.11 48.10
C PRO A 592 -29.75 -22.05 47.55
N PRO A 593 -28.74 -22.42 46.75
CA PRO A 593 -27.90 -21.45 46.06
C PRO A 593 -28.64 -20.63 45.01
N ILE A 594 -28.33 -19.34 44.96
CA ILE A 594 -28.83 -18.42 43.92
C ILE A 594 -27.68 -18.11 42.96
N PRO A 595 -27.56 -18.85 41.83
CA PRO A 595 -26.48 -18.60 40.88
C PRO A 595 -26.62 -17.22 40.24
N THR A 596 -25.48 -16.58 39.99
CA THR A 596 -25.40 -15.36 39.19
C THR A 596 -25.89 -15.65 37.78
N LEU A 597 -26.82 -14.83 37.28
CA LEU A 597 -27.32 -14.94 35.92
C LEU A 597 -26.53 -14.01 35.00
N PHE A 598 -25.70 -14.59 34.15
CA PHE A 598 -24.95 -13.85 33.13
C PHE A 598 -25.69 -13.91 31.79
N VAL A 599 -26.15 -12.75 31.32
CA VAL A 599 -26.89 -12.62 30.06
C VAL A 599 -26.01 -11.93 29.02
N VAL A 600 -25.77 -12.61 27.90
CA VAL A 600 -25.04 -12.06 26.75
C VAL A 600 -26.02 -11.79 25.63
N ALA A 601 -26.08 -10.54 25.16
CA ALA A 601 -26.86 -10.12 24.01
C ALA A 601 -25.91 -9.60 22.92
N ASP A 602 -25.62 -10.46 21.94
CA ASP A 602 -24.78 -10.08 20.80
C ASP A 602 -25.60 -9.29 19.75
N GLU A 603 -24.97 -8.36 19.05
CA GLU A 603 -25.62 -7.49 18.06
C GLU A 603 -26.83 -6.69 18.61
N PHE A 604 -26.80 -6.31 19.89
CA PHE A 604 -27.87 -5.58 20.60
C PHE A 604 -28.37 -4.30 19.90
N THR A 605 -27.53 -3.61 19.13
CA THR A 605 -27.96 -2.42 18.37
C THR A 605 -29.03 -2.73 17.34
N LEU A 606 -29.02 -3.92 16.74
CA LEU A 606 -30.07 -4.37 15.82
C LEU A 606 -31.35 -4.71 16.58
N MET A 607 -31.24 -5.30 17.77
CA MET A 607 -32.39 -5.53 18.64
C MET A 607 -33.11 -4.22 18.93
N LEU A 608 -32.40 -3.15 19.31
CA LEU A 608 -33.03 -1.84 19.57
C LEU A 608 -33.59 -1.19 18.30
N ALA A 609 -33.00 -1.43 17.13
CA ALA A 609 -33.51 -0.88 15.87
C ALA A 609 -34.84 -1.53 15.47
N ASP A 610 -34.95 -2.85 15.63
CA ASP A 610 -36.16 -3.61 15.28
C ASP A 610 -37.21 -3.60 16.40
N HIS A 611 -36.78 -3.44 17.66
CA HIS A 611 -37.57 -3.48 18.89
C HIS A 611 -37.12 -2.39 19.89
N PRO A 612 -37.45 -1.10 19.63
CA PRO A 612 -36.99 0.05 20.43
C PRO A 612 -37.58 0.13 21.84
#